data_AF-A0A1F3T779-F1
#
_entry.id   AF-A0A1F3T779-F1
#
_cell.length_a   1.000
_cell.length_b   1.000
_cell.length_c   1.000
_cell.angle_alpha   90.00
_cell.angle_beta   90.00
_cell.angle_gamma   90.00
#
_symmetry.space_group_name_H-M   'P 1'
#
loop_
_entity.id
_entity.type
_entity.pdbx_description
1 polymer ?
#
loop_
_entity_poly.entity_id
_entity_poly.type
_entity_poly.pdbx_seq_one_letter_code
_entity_poly.pdbx_strand_id
1 'polypeptide(L)'
;MACARAIQQNRFKGSDVFCNARMTPKQIKEACKLDTEAEALLKAAILHLQLSARAYDRILKVSRTIADLENSENIQAKHIAEATQFRNLDRKGVN
;
A
#
# COMPACT_ATOMS: atom_id res chain seq x y z
N MET A 1 -8.76 13.83 -5.58
CA MET A 1 -8.78 13.34 -4.16
C MET A 1 -10.13 12.79 -3.71
N ALA A 2 -11.29 13.33 -4.13
CA ALA A 2 -12.60 12.80 -3.74
C ALA A 2 -12.84 11.31 -4.14
N CYS A 3 -12.29 10.87 -5.29
CA CYS A 3 -12.48 9.50 -5.79
C CYS A 3 -11.88 8.41 -4.88
N ALA A 4 -10.67 8.61 -4.36
CA ALA A 4 -10.01 7.60 -3.52
C ALA A 4 -10.77 7.34 -2.20
N ARG A 5 -11.37 8.38 -1.61
CA ARG A 5 -12.16 8.23 -0.38
C ARG A 5 -13.45 7.44 -0.63
N ALA A 6 -14.13 7.70 -1.76
CA ALA A 6 -15.31 6.95 -2.17
C ALA A 6 -14.98 5.47 -2.44
N ILE A 7 -13.86 5.19 -3.11
CA ILE A 7 -13.37 3.82 -3.33
C ILE A 7 -13.16 3.09 -2.00
N GLN A 8 -12.50 3.73 -1.04
CA GLN A 8 -12.25 3.13 0.28
C GLN A 8 -13.54 2.90 1.07
N GLN A 9 -14.47 3.87 1.06
CA GLN A 9 -15.77 3.71 1.72
C GLN A 9 -16.58 2.54 1.14
N ASN A 10 -16.57 2.40 -0.18
CA ASN A 10 -17.24 1.28 -0.84
C ASN A 10 -16.57 -0.05 -0.50
N ARG A 11 -15.24 -0.12 -0.58
CA ARG A 11 -14.44 -1.32 -0.26
C ARG A 11 -14.68 -1.84 1.16
N PHE A 12 -14.81 -0.94 2.12
CA PHE A 12 -14.94 -1.29 3.53
C PHE A 12 -16.37 -1.18 4.08
N LYS A 13 -17.37 -1.07 3.20
CA LYS A 13 -18.78 -1.01 3.58
C LYS A 13 -19.14 -2.24 4.43
N GLY A 14 -19.72 -2.00 5.61
CA GLY A 14 -20.07 -3.06 6.57
C GLY A 14 -18.92 -3.55 7.45
N SER A 15 -17.79 -2.84 7.49
CA SER A 15 -16.69 -3.09 8.44
C SER A 15 -16.41 -1.85 9.31
N ASP A 16 -15.69 -2.04 10.42
CA ASP A 16 -15.25 -0.95 11.31
C ASP A 16 -14.02 -0.16 10.78
N VAL A 17 -13.59 -0.46 9.55
CA VAL A 17 -12.46 0.19 8.89
C VAL A 17 -12.98 1.19 7.88
N PHE A 18 -12.43 2.41 7.90
CA PHE A 18 -12.88 3.50 7.03
C PHE A 18 -11.82 3.99 6.04
N CYS A 19 -10.60 3.45 6.12
CA CYS A 19 -9.50 3.80 5.24
C CYS A 19 -8.42 2.73 5.18
N ASN A 20 -7.61 2.77 4.10
CA ASN A 20 -6.54 1.81 3.84
C ASN A 20 -5.51 1.73 4.99
N ALA A 21 -5.21 2.86 5.65
CA ALA A 21 -4.26 2.89 6.76
C ALA A 21 -4.68 1.97 7.94
N ARG A 22 -5.98 1.79 8.15
CA ARG A 22 -6.56 1.01 9.25
C ARG A 22 -6.84 -0.46 8.90
N MET A 23 -6.46 -0.93 7.70
CA MET A 23 -6.68 -2.33 7.30
C MET A 23 -6.05 -3.31 8.31
N THR A 24 -6.79 -4.38 8.60
CA THR A 24 -6.31 -5.57 9.30
C THR A 24 -5.45 -6.44 8.37
N PRO A 25 -4.64 -7.40 8.89
CA PRO A 25 -3.86 -8.29 8.04
C PRO A 25 -4.70 -9.09 7.02
N LYS A 26 -5.92 -9.47 7.40
CA LYS A 26 -6.87 -10.14 6.49
C LYS A 26 -7.26 -9.20 5.33
N GLN A 27 -7.66 -7.97 5.64
CA GLN A 27 -8.06 -6.98 4.64
C GLN A 27 -6.90 -6.57 3.72
N ILE A 28 -5.65 -6.55 4.20
CA ILE A 28 -4.49 -6.31 3.35
C ILE A 28 -4.42 -7.37 2.25
N LYS A 29 -4.57 -8.66 2.57
CA LYS A 29 -4.53 -9.76 1.59
C LYS A 29 -5.68 -9.69 0.58
N GLU A 30 -6.83 -9.16 1.00
CA GLU A 30 -8.02 -9.01 0.16
C GLU A 30 -7.92 -7.79 -0.76
N ALA A 31 -7.52 -6.65 -0.23
CA ALA A 31 -7.55 -5.35 -0.94
C ALA A 31 -6.26 -5.02 -1.71
N CYS A 32 -5.11 -5.57 -1.30
CA CYS A 32 -3.81 -5.25 -1.90
C CYS A 32 -3.42 -6.30 -2.94
N LYS A 33 -4.22 -6.42 -4.00
CA LYS A 33 -3.86 -7.25 -5.16
C LYS A 33 -2.73 -6.58 -5.93
N LEU A 34 -1.67 -7.34 -6.18
CA LEU A 34 -0.46 -6.91 -6.88
C LEU A 34 -0.49 -7.51 -8.28
N ASP A 35 0.00 -6.77 -9.28
CA ASP A 35 0.42 -7.39 -10.53
C ASP A 35 1.80 -8.06 -10.39
N THR A 36 2.20 -8.79 -11.43
CA THR A 36 3.44 -9.56 -11.44
C THR A 36 4.67 -8.66 -11.22
N GLU A 37 4.72 -7.48 -11.86
CA GLU A 37 5.84 -6.56 -11.68
C GLU A 37 5.89 -5.96 -10.27
N ALA A 38 4.74 -5.63 -9.68
CA ALA A 38 4.65 -5.12 -8.32
C ALA A 38 5.08 -6.17 -7.29
N GLU A 39 4.70 -7.43 -7.48
CA GLU A 39 5.12 -8.53 -6.61
C GLU A 39 6.64 -8.72 -6.67
N ALA A 40 7.22 -8.71 -7.87
CA ALA A 40 8.67 -8.82 -8.05
C ALA A 40 9.42 -7.66 -7.38
N LEU A 41 8.96 -6.43 -7.58
CA LEU A 41 9.57 -5.24 -6.98
C LEU A 41 9.47 -5.26 -5.45
N LEU A 42 8.31 -5.63 -4.91
CA LEU A 42 8.11 -5.69 -3.46
C LEU A 42 9.01 -6.76 -2.83
N LYS A 43 9.16 -7.94 -3.45
CA LYS A 43 10.08 -8.98 -3.00
C LYS A 43 11.52 -8.48 -2.98
N ALA A 44 11.98 -7.83 -4.05
CA ALA A 44 13.31 -7.24 -4.11
C ALA A 44 13.51 -6.18 -3.00
N ALA A 45 12.53 -5.30 -2.80
CA ALA A 45 12.58 -4.27 -1.76
C ALA A 45 12.67 -4.87 -0.34
N ILE A 46 11.94 -5.95 -0.05
CA ILE A 46 12.02 -6.65 1.25
C ILE A 46 13.43 -7.18 1.50
N LEU A 47 14.03 -7.83 0.50
CA LEU A 47 15.37 -8.41 0.60
C LEU A 47 16.45 -7.33 0.77
N HIS A 48 16.42 -6.28 -0.07
CA HIS A 48 17.45 -5.24 -0.06
C HIS A 48 17.33 -4.28 1.13
N LEU A 49 16.12 -3.96 1.57
CA LEU A 49 15.88 -2.98 2.65
C LEU A 49 15.65 -3.64 4.01
N GLN A 50 15.75 -4.97 4.10
CA GLN A 50 15.54 -5.79 5.31
C GLN A 50 14.26 -5.37 6.05
N LEU A 51 13.14 -5.33 5.32
CA LEU A 51 11.89 -4.81 5.84
C LEU A 51 11.28 -5.74 6.89
N SER A 52 10.88 -5.19 8.03
CA SER A 52 10.04 -5.91 8.99
C SER A 52 8.64 -6.14 8.44
N ALA A 53 7.91 -7.10 8.99
CA ALA A 53 6.51 -7.37 8.62
C ALA A 53 5.62 -6.12 8.71
N ARG A 54 5.85 -5.26 9.72
CA ARG A 54 5.13 -3.99 9.86
C ARG A 54 5.46 -2.99 8.75
N ALA A 55 6.71 -2.96 8.28
CA ALA A 55 7.12 -2.10 7.18
C ALA A 55 6.53 -2.58 5.86
N TYR A 56 6.50 -3.90 5.64
CA TYR A 56 5.81 -4.53 4.52
C TYR A 56 4.32 -4.15 4.48
N ASP A 57 3.60 -4.32 5.59
CA ASP A 57 2.18 -3.96 5.69
C ASP A 57 1.95 -2.48 5.41
N ARG A 58 2.84 -1.61 5.90
CA ARG A 58 2.75 -0.16 5.62
C ARG A 58 2.91 0.12 4.13
N ILE A 59 3.87 -0.50 3.46
CA ILE A 59 4.08 -0.31 2.01
C ILE A 59 2.82 -0.72 1.24
N LEU A 60 2.22 -1.86 1.55
CA LEU A 60 0.98 -2.28 0.90
C LEU A 60 -0.16 -1.29 1.10
N LYS A 61 -0.37 -0.81 2.34
CA LYS A 61 -1.42 0.17 2.65
C LYS A 61 -1.24 1.50 1.90
N VAL A 62 0.00 1.98 1.82
CA VAL A 62 0.33 3.22 1.10
C VAL A 62 0.16 2.99 -0.41
N SER A 63 0.71 1.91 -0.95
CA SER A 63 0.60 1.56 -2.37
C SER A 63 -0.86 1.42 -2.82
N ARG A 64 -1.71 0.81 -1.97
CA ARG A 64 -3.17 0.73 -2.22
C ARG A 64 -3.82 2.11 -2.27
N THR A 65 -3.37 3.05 -1.44
CA THR A 65 -3.88 4.43 -1.44
C THR A 65 -3.47 5.18 -2.70
N ILE A 66 -2.23 5.00 -3.15
CA ILE A 66 -1.74 5.57 -4.42
C ILE A 66 -2.54 4.99 -5.60
N ALA A 67 -2.69 3.67 -5.64
CA ALA A 67 -3.51 3.00 -6.64
C ALA A 67 -4.97 3.51 -6.66
N ASP A 68 -5.58 3.76 -5.49
CA ASP A 68 -6.92 4.34 -5.40
C ASP A 68 -6.98 5.77 -5.93
N LEU A 69 -5.93 6.57 -5.72
CA LEU A 69 -5.85 7.94 -6.26
C LEU A 69 -5.77 7.95 -7.78
N GLU A 70 -5.18 6.90 -8.37
CA GLU A 70 -5.07 6.71 -9.81
C GLU A 70 -6.24 5.90 -10.42
N ASN A 71 -7.23 5.51 -9.61
CA ASN A 71 -8.32 4.60 -10.00
C ASN A 71 -7.82 3.26 -10.60
N SER A 72 -6.66 2.78 -10.14
CA SER A 72 -6.09 1.51 -10.59
C SER A 72 -6.64 0.36 -9.75
N GLU A 73 -7.18 -0.68 -10.38
CA GLU A 73 -7.73 -1.85 -9.68
C GLU A 73 -6.63 -2.62 -8.92
N ASN A 74 -5.49 -2.87 -9.58
CA ASN A 74 -4.34 -3.57 -9.00
C ASN A 74 -3.26 -2.58 -8.54
N ILE A 75 -2.50 -2.99 -7.54
CA ILE A 75 -1.28 -2.30 -7.16
C ILE A 75 -0.20 -2.68 -8.18
N GLN A 76 0.18 -1.70 -9.00
CA GLN A 76 1.26 -1.80 -9.98
C GLN A 76 2.62 -1.43 -9.38
N ALA A 77 3.70 -1.81 -10.08
CA ALA A 77 5.07 -1.56 -9.66
C ALA A 77 5.35 -0.08 -9.33
N LYS A 78 4.78 0.86 -10.08
CA LYS A 78 4.92 2.31 -9.81
C LYS A 78 4.40 2.72 -8.43
N HIS A 79 3.29 2.13 -7.97
CA HIS A 79 2.72 2.44 -6.65
C HIS A 79 3.61 1.93 -5.52
N ILE A 80 4.24 0.76 -5.72
CA ILE A 80 5.22 0.19 -4.77
C ILE A 80 6.48 1.07 -4.74
N ALA A 81 7.00 1.47 -5.90
CA ALA A 81 8.17 2.32 -6.02
C ALA A 81 7.96 3.67 -5.30
N GLU A 82 6.80 4.27 -5.44
CA GLU A 82 6.46 5.53 -4.76
C GLU A 82 6.28 5.32 -3.24
N ALA A 83 5.56 4.28 -2.82
CA ALA A 83 5.39 3.96 -1.39
C ALA A 83 6.71 3.67 -0.66
N THR A 84 7.65 3.01 -1.33
CA THR A 84 8.98 2.74 -0.77
C THR A 84 9.82 4.01 -0.64
N GLN A 85 9.70 4.96 -1.59
CA GLN A 85 10.38 6.26 -1.52
C GLN A 85 9.90 7.11 -0.35
N PHE A 86 8.59 7.18 -0.10
CA PHE A 86 8.05 7.92 1.06
C PHE A 86 8.63 7.42 2.39
N ARG A 87 8.81 6.10 2.54
CA ARG A 87 9.45 5.52 3.74
C ARG A 87 10.92 5.93 3.89
N ASN A 88 11.66 6.01 2.78
CA ASN A 88 13.05 6.45 2.83
C ASN A 88 13.17 7.93 3.21
N LEU A 89 12.18 8.74 2.82
CA LEU A 89 12.08 10.14 3.24
C LEU A 89 11.81 10.26 4.75
N ASP A 90 10.85 9.50 5.28
CA ASP A 90 10.54 9.43 6.72
C ASP A 90 11.77 9.00 7.56
N ARG A 91 12.61 8.10 7.02
CA ARG A 91 13.82 7.63 7.73
C ARG A 91 14.93 8.67 7.77
N LYS A 92 15.03 9.56 6.77
CA LYS A 92 16.06 10.61 6.73
C LYS A 92 15.78 11.78 7.68
N GLY A 93 14.55 11.94 8.16
CA GLY A 93 14.18 12.98 9.14
C GLY A 93 14.51 12.65 10.60
N VAL A 94 15.17 11.52 10.88
CA VAL A 94 15.58 11.07 12.22
C VAL A 94 17.11 10.90 12.29
N ASN A 95 17.86 11.84 11.71
CA ASN A 95 19.29 11.98 11.93
C ASN A 95 19.60 13.41 12.36
#